data_AF-A0A3M1Y134-F1
#
_entry.id   AF-A0A3M1Y134-F1
#
_cell.length_a   1.000
_cell.length_b   1.000
_cell.length_c   1.000
_cell.angle_alpha   90.00
_cell.angle_beta   90.00
_cell.angle_gamma   90.00
#
_symmetry.space_group_name_H-M   'P 1'
#
loop_
_entity.id
_entity.type
_entity.pdbx_description
1 polymer ?
#
loop_
_entity_poly.entity_id
_entity_poly.type
_entity_poly.pdbx_seq_one_letter_code
_entity_poly.pdbx_strand_id
1 'polypeptide(L)' 'LRHHDEIKFVVTSREDFLWSVEIIKRYSLPQRRVLLSPAYGKVQPQELVRWMLEEHLEARLNLQLHKIIFGDRRGV' A
#
# COMPACT_ATOMS: atom_id res chain seq x y z
N LEU A 1 15.90 10.29 -0.77
CA LEU A 1 14.52 10.82 -0.69
C LEU A 1 14.56 12.20 -0.07
N ARG A 2 13.92 13.17 -0.68
CA ARG A 2 13.72 14.51 -0.13
C ARG A 2 12.69 14.44 0.99
N HIS A 3 12.60 15.51 1.80
CA HIS A 3 11.67 15.56 2.93
C HIS A 3 10.18 15.57 2.54
N HIS A 4 9.82 15.66 1.27
CA HIS A 4 8.44 15.61 0.80
C HIS A 4 8.12 14.34 -0.01
N ASP A 5 9.09 13.45 -0.19
CA ASP A 5 8.86 12.23 -0.97
C ASP A 5 8.05 11.22 -0.14
N GLU A 6 7.15 10.52 -0.83
CA GLU A 6 6.39 9.39 -0.29
C GLU A 6 6.88 8.09 -0.93
N ILE A 7 6.83 6.99 -0.16
CA ILE A 7 7.15 5.65 -0.64
C ILE A 7 5.85 4.86 -0.73
N LYS A 8 5.54 4.36 -1.92
CA LYS A 8 4.37 3.52 -2.15
C LYS A 8 4.78 2.07 -2.41
N PHE A 9 4.30 1.17 -1.57
CA PHE A 9 4.36 -0.27 -1.82
C PHE A 9 3.08 -0.71 -2.52
N VAL A 10 3.22 -1.36 -3.67
CA VAL A 10 2.12 -2.02 -4.35
C VAL A 10 2.12 -3.48 -3.92
N VAL A 11 1.07 -3.90 -3.24
CA VAL A 11 0.97 -5.21 -2.59
C VAL A 11 0.18 -6.16 -3.48
N THR A 12 0.78 -7.28 -3.89
CA THR A 12 0.12 -8.29 -4.74
C THR A 12 -0.29 -9.56 -4.00
N SER A 13 0.22 -9.79 -2.78
CA SER A 13 -0.13 -10.90 -1.90
C SER A 13 0.16 -10.59 -0.41
N ARG A 14 -0.14 -11.54 0.50
CA ARG A 14 0.20 -11.39 1.94
C ARG A 14 1.72 -11.39 2.15
N GLU A 15 2.46 -12.18 1.37
CA GLU A 15 3.92 -12.25 1.43
C GLU A 15 4.55 -10.92 1.04
N ASP A 16 4.05 -10.27 -0.02
CA ASP A 16 4.48 -8.92 -0.41
C ASP A 16 4.20 -7.89 0.69
N PHE A 17 3.06 -8.01 1.37
CA PHE A 17 2.72 -7.15 2.49
C PHE A 17 3.70 -7.33 3.65
N LEU A 18 4.00 -8.58 4.05
CA LEU A 18 4.95 -8.87 5.12
C LEU A 18 6.37 -8.38 4.76
N TRP A 19 6.79 -8.58 3.52
CA TRP A 19 8.04 -8.01 3.02
C TRP A 19 8.05 -6.47 3.13
N SER A 20 6.95 -5.82 2.78
CA SER A 20 6.81 -4.36 2.90
C SER A 20 6.94 -3.92 4.36
N VAL A 21 6.32 -4.65 5.30
CA VAL A 21 6.45 -4.41 6.75
C VAL A 21 7.91 -4.53 7.21
N GLU A 22 8.63 -5.56 6.76
CA GLU A 22 10.05 -5.73 7.07
C GLU A 22 10.89 -4.56 6.57
N ILE A 23 10.65 -4.08 5.35
CA ILE A 23 11.36 -2.93 4.78
C ILE A 23 11.06 -1.65 5.56
N ILE A 24 9.78 -1.41 5.89
CA ILE A 24 9.37 -0.24 6.69
C ILE A 24 10.10 -0.22 8.04
N LYS A 25 10.16 -1.37 8.73
CA LYS A 25 10.85 -1.52 10.01
C LYS A 25 12.37 -1.39 9.85
N ARG A 26 12.96 -2.08 8.88
CA ARG A 26 14.42 -2.11 8.63
C ARG A 26 14.99 -0.72 8.38
N TYR A 27 14.28 0.11 7.62
CA TYR A 27 14.74 1.45 7.27
C TYR A 27 14.11 2.56 8.13
N SER A 28 13.35 2.20 9.16
CA SER A 28 12.65 3.17 10.04
C SER A 28 11.89 4.23 9.23
N LEU A 29 11.15 3.79 8.20
CA LEU A 29 10.49 4.71 7.29
C LEU A 29 9.42 5.53 8.04
N PRO A 30 9.37 6.85 7.85
CA PRO A 30 8.40 7.68 8.54
C PRO A 30 6.98 7.31 8.08
N GLN A 31 6.18 6.77 8.99
CA GLN A 31 4.88 6.14 8.70
C GLN A 31 3.93 7.06 7.92
N ARG A 32 3.94 8.38 8.20
CA ARG A 32 3.13 9.38 7.48
C ARG A 32 3.46 9.50 5.99
N ARG A 33 4.59 8.97 5.52
CA ARG A 33 5.03 9.01 4.12
C ARG A 33 5.03 7.64 3.46
N VAL A 34 4.57 6.61 4.18
CA VAL A 34 4.44 5.25 3.65
C VAL A 34 3.00 5.04 3.20
N LEU A 35 2.86 4.65 1.93
CA LEU A 35 1.60 4.31 1.30
C LEU A 35 1.57 2.82 0.99
N LEU A 36 0.52 2.10 1.39
CA LEU A 36 0.25 0.75 0.94
C LEU A 36 -0.92 0.77 -0.05
N SER A 37 -0.69 0.22 -1.25
CA SER A 37 -1.69 0.18 -2.31
C SER A 37 -1.95 -1.27 -2.72
N PRO A 38 -3.20 -1.74 -2.70
CA PRO A 38 -3.53 -3.08 -3.17
C PRO A 38 -3.42 -3.10 -4.70
N ALA A 39 -2.74 -4.12 -5.25
CA ALA A 39 -2.75 -4.34 -6.68
C ALA A 39 -4.15 -4.73 -7.16
N TYR A 40 -4.67 -3.98 -8.12
CA TYR A 40 -6.03 -4.17 -8.64
C TYR A 40 -6.24 -5.59 -9.17
N GLY A 41 -7.34 -6.22 -8.77
CA GLY A 41 -7.68 -7.61 -9.14
C GLY A 41 -6.81 -8.69 -8.48
N LYS A 42 -5.87 -8.33 -7.61
CA LYS A 42 -5.00 -9.27 -6.89
C LYS A 42 -5.28 -9.30 -5.39
N VAL A 43 -5.31 -8.12 -4.76
CA VAL A 43 -5.60 -7.98 -3.33
C VAL A 43 -6.82 -7.08 -3.19
N GLN A 44 -7.80 -7.53 -2.39
CA GLN A 44 -8.95 -6.68 -2.10
C GLN A 44 -8.55 -5.58 -1.12
N PRO A 45 -9.03 -4.33 -1.28
CA PRO A 45 -8.74 -3.26 -0.33
C PRO A 45 -9.03 -3.61 1.14
N GLN A 46 -10.14 -4.31 1.38
CA GLN A 46 -10.56 -4.76 2.70
C GLN A 46 -9.54 -5.72 3.34
N GLU A 47 -8.97 -6.60 2.51
CA GLU A 47 -7.97 -7.58 2.94
C GLU A 47 -6.66 -6.89 3.32
N LEU A 48 -6.18 -5.95 2.50
CA LEU A 48 -5.01 -5.15 2.84
C LEU A 48 -5.22 -4.33 4.14
N VAL A 49 -6.39 -3.72 4.33
CA VAL A 49 -6.71 -2.99 5.57
C VAL A 49 -6.69 -3.92 6.78
N ARG A 50 -7.27 -5.12 6.66
CA ARG A 50 -7.24 -6.12 7.73
C ARG A 50 -5.79 -6.46 8.12
N TRP A 51 -4.92 -6.68 7.14
CA TRP A 51 -3.52 -6.97 7.39
C TRP A 51 -2.78 -5.82 8.06
N MET A 52 -3.04 -4.58 7.64
CA MET A 52 -2.49 -3.37 8.27
C MET A 52 -2.91 -3.27 9.74
N LEU A 53 -4.17 -3.59 10.06
CA LEU A 53 -4.67 -3.59 11.43
C LEU A 53 -4.01 -4.71 12.27
N GLU A 54 -3.89 -5.91 11.73
CA GLU A 54 -3.23 -7.05 12.41
C GLU A 54 -1.76 -6.72 12.77
N GLU A 55 -1.02 -6.09 11.85
CA GLU A 55 0.38 -5.69 12.08
C GLU A 55 0.53 -4.36 12.83
N HIS A 56 -0.58 -3.70 13.22
CA HIS A 56 -0.59 -2.38 13.84
C HIS A 56 0.24 -1.35 13.04
N LEU A 57 0.14 -1.41 11.73
CA LEU A 57 0.96 -0.61 10.82
C LEU A 57 0.33 0.76 10.58
N GLU A 58 0.99 1.83 11.05
CA GLU A 58 0.51 3.23 10.89
C GLU A 58 0.73 3.83 9.48
N ALA A 59 0.91 2.99 8.46
CA ALA A 59 1.01 3.41 7.07
C ALA A 59 -0.36 3.88 6.53
N ARG A 60 -0.37 4.64 5.43
CA ARG A 60 -1.61 5.11 4.80
C ARG A 60 -2.06 4.16 3.70
N LEU A 61 -3.35 3.86 3.66
CA LEU A 61 -3.96 3.15 2.53
C LEU A 61 -4.04 4.07 1.31
N ASN A 62 -3.55 3.60 0.16
CA ASN A 62 -3.63 4.30 -1.12
C ASN A 62 -4.39 3.45 -2.15
N LEU A 63 -5.66 3.78 -2.38
CA LEU A 63 -6.46 3.08 -3.38
C LEU A 63 -6.14 3.56 -4.79
N GLN A 64 -6.19 2.65 -5.75
CA GLN A 64 -6.12 2.98 -7.16
C GLN A 64 -7.45 3.58 -7.61
N LEU A 65 -7.69 4.85 -7.27
CA LEU A 65 -8.98 5.53 -7.48
C LEU A 65 -9.45 5.48 -8.94
N HIS A 66 -8.55 5.62 -9.91
CA HIS A 66 -8.90 5.52 -11.33
C HIS A 66 -9.52 4.15 -11.69
N LYS A 67 -9.08 3.05 -11.06
CA LYS A 67 -9.69 1.73 -11.25
C LYS A 67 -11.06 1.62 -10.60
N ILE A 68 -11.27 2.31 -9.48
CA ILE A 68 -12.57 2.35 -8.79
C ILE A 68 -13.57 3.19 -9.61
N ILE A 69 -13.15 4.33 -10.12
CA ILE A 69 -14.00 5.29 -10.82
C ILE A 69 -14.27 4.83 -12.26
N PHE A 70 -13.24 4.35 -12.97
CA PHE A 70 -13.33 4.08 -14.41
C PHE A 70 -13.14 2.60 -14.79
N GLY A 71 -12.91 1.71 -13.84
CA GLY A 71 -12.60 0.30 -14.12
C GLY A 71 -11.23 0.12 -14.80
N ASP A 72 -11.08 -0.91 -15.62
CA ASP A 72 -9.80 -1.24 -16.28
C ASP A 72 -9.55 -0.45 -17.58
N ARG A 73 -10.13 0.75 -17.70
CA ARG A 73 -9.99 1.60 -18.88
C ARG A 73 -8.58 2.20 -18.95
N ARG A 74 -8.01 2.25 -20.16
CA ARG A 74 -6.73 2.92 -20.44
C ARG A 74 -6.97 4.39 -20.79
N GLY A 75 -6.06 5.28 -20.37
CA GLY A 75 -6.08 6.71 -20.72
C GLY A 75 -7.03 7.58 -19.91
N VAL A 76 -7.35 7.18 -18.68
CA VAL A 76 -8.26 7.86 -17.73
C VAL A 76 -7.60 8.07 -16.38
#